data_AF-A0A2S9XBP1-F1
#
_entry.id   AF-A0A2S9XBP1-F1
#
_cell.length_a   1.000
_cell.length_b   1.000
_cell.length_c   1.000
_cell.angle_alpha   90.00
_cell.angle_beta   90.00
_cell.angle_gamma   90.00
#
_symmetry.space_group_name_H-M   'P 1'
#
loop_
_entity.id
_entity.type
_entity.pdbx_description
1 polymer ?
#
loop_
_entity_poly.entity_id
_entity_poly.type
_entity_poly.pdbx_seq_one_letter_code
_entity_poly.pdbx_strand_id
1 'polypeptide(L)'
;MKARTILTLATSSLLLLPLGCGDDSTSTSEGASASETADETADSSSGMEGMEGMDNDQGDGDGDPGDGDGDPGDGDGDPGDGDGDGDGDGDGDGDGDGDGDGDGDGDGDGDGDGDGDGDGDGDGDEMACLDIGDDCCPPNPNADATLSGQVFAPNGTVPVSGAVVYTSDAPPAPIPDHVYCAECLELSCGLEDYTETNPDGTFNVQAQSGDKYLVVQKGQFLRVTEINIAPGANMLPDAVLELPGEWDPNNGLYIPKIAVANGSYDRLEDALGKMGLGDTSIGNFVENTVPGTESFDLWDNGRDPGQDGFQSQGTMTQLISNPDLLDDYHIIFVPCSSDAYIASLSNQNKENIRAWVEAGGRWYVADWANEWLSEVFPEYQTFYDNGFGADLGSYDSLADVLDDGLLAWLEAIPEPLKDINPLNDEAHPTLFDLPQVETVDNWSGIQYPLPEILVDDGMGNMVNVGHTAWLEGTADNGDIPANTDLPLTVTAQYGCGKLQFTSYHTAEFFDYVGLSPQELVLMYTILEIGVCQEDLPPPQ
;
A
#
# COMPACT_ATOMS: atom_id res chain seq x y z
N MET A 1 -0.02 47.40 -29.94
CA MET A 1 0.38 48.74 -30.48
C MET A 1 1.72 49.16 -29.84
N LYS A 2 2.29 50.32 -30.21
CA LYS A 2 3.40 51.01 -29.50
C LYS A 2 3.01 51.27 -28.03
N ALA A 3 3.87 51.33 -26.99
CA ALA A 3 5.31 51.05 -26.76
C ALA A 3 5.51 50.91 -25.20
N ARG A 4 6.65 51.07 -24.47
CA ARG A 4 7.96 51.73 -24.69
C ARG A 4 9.00 51.35 -23.61
N THR A 5 10.29 51.46 -23.95
CA THR A 5 11.50 51.27 -23.10
C THR A 5 11.69 52.28 -21.95
N ILE A 6 12.33 51.83 -20.86
CA ILE A 6 13.29 52.57 -20.00
C ILE A 6 14.48 51.63 -19.64
N LEU A 7 15.68 52.16 -19.38
CA LEU A 7 16.92 51.41 -19.10
C LEU A 7 17.87 52.22 -18.20
N THR A 8 18.25 51.69 -17.04
CA THR A 8 19.29 52.19 -16.10
C THR A 8 19.47 51.19 -14.94
N LEU A 9 20.60 51.05 -14.26
CA LEU A 9 22.03 51.18 -14.61
C LEU A 9 22.83 50.49 -13.47
N ALA A 10 24.01 49.93 -13.74
CA ALA A 10 24.79 49.22 -12.72
C ALA A 10 25.54 50.16 -11.75
N THR A 11 25.73 49.72 -10.51
CA THR A 11 26.80 50.18 -9.60
C THR A 11 27.49 49.01 -8.93
N SER A 12 28.81 48.93 -9.09
CA SER A 12 29.69 48.01 -8.36
C SER A 12 30.34 48.73 -7.18
N SER A 13 30.70 48.01 -6.12
CA SER A 13 31.66 48.47 -5.12
C SER A 13 32.48 47.30 -4.58
N LEU A 14 33.80 47.44 -4.73
CA LEU A 14 34.83 46.48 -4.37
C LEU A 14 35.57 47.00 -3.13
N LEU A 15 35.93 46.15 -2.17
CA LEU A 15 36.82 46.52 -1.08
C LEU A 15 37.86 45.41 -0.83
N LEU A 16 39.12 45.79 -0.62
CA LEU A 16 40.26 44.87 -0.47
C LEU A 16 40.81 44.83 0.97
N LEU A 17 41.24 43.63 1.34
CA LEU A 17 42.46 43.24 2.08
C LEU A 17 43.45 44.36 2.48
N PRO A 18 44.08 44.25 3.67
CA PRO A 18 45.32 43.44 3.81
C PRO A 18 45.26 42.37 4.94
N LEU A 19 45.97 41.24 5.00
CA LEU A 19 47.27 40.67 4.52
C LEU A 19 48.30 40.45 5.67
N GLY A 20 48.83 39.23 5.78
CA GLY A 20 49.90 38.80 6.73
C GLY A 20 49.59 37.40 7.34
N CYS A 21 50.14 36.24 6.93
CA CYS A 21 51.49 35.78 6.52
C CYS A 21 52.38 35.29 7.68
N GLY A 22 52.96 34.08 7.55
CA GLY A 22 53.87 33.43 8.51
C GLY A 22 53.22 32.30 9.32
N ASP A 23 53.22 31.00 8.99
CA ASP A 23 53.91 30.13 8.00
C ASP A 23 54.93 29.14 8.61
N ASP A 24 54.88 27.91 8.09
CA ASP A 24 55.87 26.80 8.08
C ASP A 24 56.22 25.94 9.34
N SER A 25 56.75 24.75 9.01
CA SER A 25 57.47 23.70 9.76
C SER A 25 56.69 22.51 10.34
N THR A 26 57.06 21.32 9.84
CA THR A 26 56.63 19.98 10.25
C THR A 26 57.69 19.27 11.10
N SER A 27 57.28 18.33 11.96
CA SER A 27 58.19 17.30 12.50
C SER A 27 57.41 16.05 12.97
N THR A 28 58.02 14.87 12.83
CA THR A 28 57.36 13.57 13.04
C THR A 28 57.79 12.86 14.33
N SER A 29 56.84 12.08 14.89
CA SER A 29 57.02 10.73 15.47
C SER A 29 57.86 10.48 16.74
N GLU A 30 57.47 9.39 17.42
CA GLU A 30 58.18 8.61 18.48
C GLU A 30 58.22 9.19 19.91
N GLY A 31 58.01 8.29 20.91
CA GLY A 31 58.12 8.61 22.35
C GLY A 31 57.15 7.84 23.25
N ALA A 32 57.41 6.56 23.52
CA ALA A 32 56.64 5.74 24.48
C ALA A 32 57.36 5.60 25.84
N SER A 33 56.67 5.02 26.84
CA SER A 33 57.19 4.61 28.18
C SER A 33 57.33 5.74 29.22
N ALA A 34 57.11 5.57 30.53
CA ALA A 34 56.30 4.64 31.35
C ALA A 34 56.36 5.11 32.83
N SER A 35 55.52 4.53 33.72
CA SER A 35 55.62 4.59 35.20
C SER A 35 55.45 5.98 35.86
N GLU A 36 55.09 6.12 37.15
CA GLU A 36 54.64 5.14 38.16
C GLU A 36 53.73 5.81 39.23
N THR A 37 52.64 5.12 39.59
CA THR A 37 52.02 4.90 40.93
C THR A 37 51.92 6.00 42.03
N ALA A 38 50.94 5.76 42.92
CA ALA A 38 50.80 6.25 44.30
C ALA A 38 50.23 7.68 44.49
N ASP A 39 49.37 7.97 45.48
CA ASP A 39 48.70 7.06 46.43
C ASP A 39 47.48 7.71 47.11
N GLU A 40 46.62 6.86 47.72
CA GLU A 40 45.79 7.06 48.94
C GLU A 40 44.84 8.30 49.05
N THR A 41 43.65 8.26 49.68
CA THR A 41 42.93 7.22 50.46
C THR A 41 41.42 7.53 50.55
N ALA A 42 40.61 6.47 50.79
CA ALA A 42 39.50 6.33 51.76
C ALA A 42 38.44 7.46 51.96
N ASP A 43 37.21 7.22 52.43
CA ASP A 43 36.55 6.10 53.14
C ASP A 43 35.01 6.24 52.90
N SER A 44 34.09 5.30 53.16
CA SER A 44 34.11 3.91 53.67
C SER A 44 32.74 3.24 53.44
N SER A 45 32.69 1.91 53.28
CA SER A 45 31.71 0.89 53.78
C SER A 45 30.21 1.24 54.06
N SER A 46 29.24 0.33 53.92
CA SER A 46 29.27 -1.15 54.02
C SER A 46 28.24 -1.78 53.04
N GLY A 47 28.36 -3.03 52.57
CA GLY A 47 28.81 -4.28 53.25
C GLY A 47 27.59 -4.96 53.89
N MET A 48 27.30 -6.26 53.70
CA MET A 48 28.14 -7.45 53.47
C MET A 48 27.53 -8.39 52.39
N GLU A 49 28.33 -9.09 51.57
CA GLU A 49 28.73 -10.53 51.66
C GLU A 49 27.56 -11.55 51.69
N GLY A 50 27.58 -12.66 50.95
CA GLY A 50 28.57 -13.17 49.98
C GLY A 50 28.50 -14.70 49.81
N MET A 51 29.56 -15.28 49.21
CA MET A 51 29.91 -16.71 49.10
C MET A 51 29.42 -17.50 47.86
N GLU A 52 30.37 -17.83 46.99
CA GLU A 52 30.23 -18.85 45.93
C GLU A 52 30.48 -20.27 46.48
N GLY A 53 29.99 -21.28 45.77
CA GLY A 53 30.36 -22.69 45.97
C GLY A 53 30.11 -23.52 44.71
N MET A 54 31.17 -24.10 44.15
CA MET A 54 31.08 -25.10 43.08
C MET A 54 30.92 -26.48 43.70
N ASP A 55 30.06 -27.32 43.13
CA ASP A 55 30.22 -28.77 43.15
C ASP A 55 29.52 -29.40 41.93
N ASN A 56 30.05 -30.52 41.45
CA ASN A 56 29.37 -31.38 40.47
C ASN A 56 28.64 -32.49 41.23
N ASP A 57 27.47 -32.92 40.76
CA ASP A 57 27.05 -34.31 40.97
C ASP A 57 26.27 -34.85 39.78
N GLN A 58 26.23 -36.18 39.65
CA GLN A 58 25.78 -36.91 38.46
C GLN A 58 25.15 -38.25 38.87
N GLY A 59 23.83 -38.27 38.99
CA GLY A 59 22.97 -39.44 39.21
C GLY A 59 21.56 -39.15 38.68
N ASP A 60 20.88 -40.08 38.00
CA ASP A 60 20.27 -41.30 38.55
C ASP A 60 19.08 -40.96 39.49
N GLY A 61 17.83 -41.32 39.22
CA GLY A 61 17.28 -42.06 38.07
C GLY A 61 16.18 -43.05 38.48
N ASP A 62 15.00 -42.56 38.85
CA ASP A 62 13.77 -43.33 39.16
C ASP A 62 12.53 -42.49 38.76
N GLY A 63 11.37 -43.06 38.40
CA GLY A 63 11.11 -44.49 38.18
C GLY A 63 9.71 -45.02 38.55
N ASP A 64 8.59 -44.31 38.32
CA ASP A 64 7.26 -44.84 38.67
C ASP A 64 6.11 -44.40 37.72
N PRO A 65 5.38 -45.34 37.08
CA PRO A 65 4.14 -45.08 36.33
C PRO A 65 2.95 -45.96 36.77
N GLY A 66 1.94 -45.34 37.41
CA GLY A 66 0.66 -45.92 37.85
C GLY A 66 -0.13 -44.87 38.65
N ASP A 67 -1.44 -44.93 38.90
CA ASP A 67 -2.53 -45.83 38.52
C ASP A 67 -3.76 -44.89 38.24
N GLY A 68 -4.88 -45.24 37.59
CA GLY A 68 -5.70 -46.46 37.64
C GLY A 68 -6.95 -46.22 38.50
N ASP A 69 -8.12 -46.64 37.99
CA ASP A 69 -9.47 -46.57 38.61
C ASP A 69 -10.08 -45.14 38.82
N GLY A 70 -11.37 -44.86 38.58
CA GLY A 70 -12.40 -45.60 37.84
C GLY A 70 -13.69 -45.90 38.61
N ASP A 71 -14.74 -45.05 38.49
CA ASP A 71 -16.15 -45.44 38.66
C ASP A 71 -17.11 -44.37 38.05
N PRO A 72 -18.16 -44.74 37.29
CA PRO A 72 -19.24 -43.84 36.89
C PRO A 72 -20.41 -43.86 37.89
N GLY A 73 -21.09 -42.73 38.12
CA GLY A 73 -22.19 -42.63 39.09
C GLY A 73 -23.37 -41.79 38.61
N ASP A 74 -24.48 -42.44 38.30
CA ASP A 74 -25.75 -41.82 37.90
C ASP A 74 -26.49 -41.18 39.10
N GLY A 75 -27.36 -40.19 38.86
CA GLY A 75 -28.18 -39.58 39.91
C GLY A 75 -29.16 -38.51 39.44
N ASP A 76 -30.39 -38.90 39.10
CA ASP A 76 -31.50 -38.01 38.70
C ASP A 76 -31.99 -37.09 39.84
N GLY A 77 -32.56 -35.91 39.51
CA GLY A 77 -32.81 -34.84 40.51
C GLY A 77 -34.03 -33.91 40.37
N ASP A 78 -34.91 -34.11 39.37
CA ASP A 78 -36.19 -33.38 39.15
C ASP A 78 -36.13 -31.85 38.83
N PRO A 79 -37.22 -31.26 38.27
CA PRO A 79 -37.23 -29.90 37.73
C PRO A 79 -37.64 -28.81 38.74
N GLY A 80 -37.33 -27.55 38.42
CA GLY A 80 -37.82 -26.37 39.11
C GLY A 80 -38.65 -25.48 38.17
N ASP A 81 -39.98 -25.52 38.34
CA ASP A 81 -40.91 -24.68 37.58
C ASP A 81 -40.74 -23.19 37.94
N GLY A 82 -40.88 -22.30 36.96
CA GLY A 82 -40.52 -20.88 37.08
C GLY A 82 -41.41 -19.95 36.26
N ASP A 83 -42.73 -20.11 36.38
CA ASP A 83 -43.71 -19.23 35.72
C ASP A 83 -43.49 -17.76 36.14
N GLY A 84 -43.42 -16.88 35.15
CA GLY A 84 -43.03 -15.48 35.30
C GLY A 84 -43.85 -14.56 34.39
N ASP A 85 -45.17 -14.62 34.50
CA ASP A 85 -46.10 -13.77 33.73
C ASP A 85 -45.76 -12.28 33.91
N GLY A 86 -45.63 -11.57 32.80
CA GLY A 86 -45.15 -10.20 32.73
C GLY A 86 -45.88 -9.37 31.67
N ASP A 87 -47.22 -9.35 31.76
CA ASP A 87 -48.08 -8.60 30.84
C ASP A 87 -47.67 -7.12 30.78
N GLY A 88 -47.33 -6.66 29.57
CA GLY A 88 -46.81 -5.33 29.29
C GLY A 88 -47.63 -4.63 28.21
N ASP A 89 -48.94 -4.47 28.44
CA ASP A 89 -49.85 -3.78 27.52
C ASP A 89 -49.36 -2.35 27.23
N GLY A 90 -49.04 -2.09 25.96
CA GLY A 90 -48.47 -0.83 25.47
C GLY A 90 -49.31 -0.24 24.34
N ASP A 91 -50.59 0.05 24.60
CA ASP A 91 -51.49 0.66 23.63
C ASP A 91 -50.93 2.01 23.12
N GLY A 92 -50.66 2.07 21.82
CA GLY A 92 -50.03 3.20 21.13
C GLY A 92 -50.85 3.71 19.95
N ASP A 93 -52.13 4.04 20.20
CA ASP A 93 -53.02 4.61 19.17
C ASP A 93 -52.41 5.88 18.55
N GLY A 94 -52.21 5.84 17.24
CA GLY A 94 -51.47 6.85 16.48
C GLY A 94 -52.17 7.30 15.19
N ASP A 95 -53.50 7.40 15.22
CA ASP A 95 -54.29 7.88 14.08
C ASP A 95 -53.83 9.29 13.64
N GLY A 96 -53.34 9.37 12.40
CA GLY A 96 -52.68 10.55 11.84
C GLY A 96 -53.16 10.88 10.42
N ASP A 97 -54.48 10.99 10.23
CA ASP A 97 -55.08 11.37 8.95
C ASP A 97 -54.51 12.72 8.46
N GLY A 98 -53.86 12.68 7.30
CA GLY A 98 -53.17 13.82 6.68
C GLY A 98 -53.61 14.03 5.23
N ASP A 99 -54.86 14.46 5.04
CA ASP A 99 -55.40 14.78 3.71
C ASP A 99 -54.55 15.85 2.99
N GLY A 100 -53.96 15.46 1.86
CA GLY A 100 -53.08 16.28 1.04
C GLY A 100 -53.62 16.46 -0.38
N ASP A 101 -54.73 17.18 -0.53
CA ASP A 101 -55.34 17.49 -1.83
C ASP A 101 -54.33 18.21 -2.75
N GLY A 102 -53.99 17.57 -3.87
CA GLY A 102 -52.99 18.02 -4.83
C GLY A 102 -53.51 18.05 -6.26
N ASP A 103 -54.60 18.79 -6.50
CA ASP A 103 -55.17 18.98 -7.84
C ASP A 103 -54.13 19.58 -8.81
N GLY A 104 -53.81 18.82 -9.86
CA GLY A 104 -52.79 19.17 -10.85
C GLY A 104 -53.26 18.87 -12.28
N ASP A 105 -54.23 19.63 -12.77
CA ASP A 105 -54.75 19.53 -14.14
C ASP A 105 -53.62 19.67 -15.18
N GLY A 106 -53.51 18.68 -16.08
CA GLY A 106 -52.42 18.55 -17.03
C GLY A 106 -52.86 17.94 -18.36
N ASP A 107 -53.86 18.54 -19.01
CA ASP A 107 -54.33 18.13 -20.35
C ASP A 107 -53.16 18.11 -21.37
N GLY A 108 -52.95 16.95 -21.99
CA GLY A 108 -51.77 16.66 -22.82
C GLY A 108 -52.07 15.77 -24.01
N ASP A 109 -53.15 16.04 -24.74
CA ASP A 109 -53.51 15.32 -25.98
C ASP A 109 -52.35 15.36 -26.99
N GLY A 110 -51.79 14.19 -27.29
CA GLY A 110 -50.55 14.02 -28.05
C GLY A 110 -50.63 12.94 -29.13
N ASP A 111 -51.76 12.86 -29.84
CA ASP A 111 -51.96 11.93 -30.97
C ASP A 111 -50.86 12.14 -32.04
N GLY A 112 -49.95 11.16 -32.14
CA GLY A 112 -48.72 11.24 -32.92
C GLY A 112 -48.54 10.08 -33.90
N ASP A 113 -49.60 9.73 -34.65
CA ASP A 113 -49.56 8.69 -35.69
C ASP A 113 -48.52 9.03 -36.76
N GLY A 114 -47.35 8.40 -36.66
CA GLY A 114 -46.16 8.64 -37.47
C GLY A 114 -45.75 7.46 -38.34
N ASP A 115 -46.67 6.95 -39.17
CA ASP A 115 -46.38 5.88 -40.14
C ASP A 115 -45.22 6.30 -41.08
N GLY A 116 -44.06 5.68 -40.89
CA GLY A 116 -42.80 6.04 -41.54
C GLY A 116 -42.12 4.87 -42.23
N ASP A 117 -42.82 4.19 -43.14
CA ASP A 117 -42.25 3.13 -43.99
C ASP A 117 -41.01 3.65 -44.75
N GLY A 118 -39.84 3.09 -44.43
CA GLY A 118 -38.53 3.62 -44.83
C GLY A 118 -37.54 2.55 -45.24
N ASP A 119 -37.95 1.61 -46.11
CA ASP A 119 -37.05 0.61 -46.71
C ASP A 119 -35.82 1.29 -47.35
N GLY A 120 -34.63 1.01 -46.81
CA GLY A 120 -33.42 1.82 -47.04
C GLY A 120 -32.13 1.01 -47.10
N ASP A 121 -32.14 -0.17 -47.71
CA ASP A 121 -30.94 -0.98 -47.96
C ASP A 121 -29.87 -0.16 -48.71
N GLY A 122 -28.69 0.02 -48.12
CA GLY A 122 -27.59 0.78 -48.72
C GLY A 122 -26.32 0.79 -47.88
N ASP A 123 -25.42 -0.16 -48.15
CA ASP A 123 -24.12 -0.29 -47.47
C ASP A 123 -23.25 0.97 -47.65
N GLY A 124 -22.50 1.37 -46.61
CA GLY A 124 -21.71 2.60 -46.63
C GLY A 124 -20.88 2.85 -45.37
N ASP A 125 -19.89 2.00 -45.11
CA ASP A 125 -18.94 2.16 -44.01
C ASP A 125 -18.04 3.40 -44.20
N GLU A 126 -18.40 4.51 -43.54
CA GLU A 126 -17.49 5.64 -43.31
C GLU A 126 -17.90 6.35 -42.00
N MET A 127 -17.38 5.89 -40.85
CA MET A 127 -17.65 6.54 -39.56
C MET A 127 -17.11 7.98 -39.58
N ALA A 128 -17.92 8.92 -39.09
CA ALA A 128 -17.68 10.35 -39.21
C ALA A 128 -16.74 10.89 -38.11
N CYS A 129 -15.45 10.52 -38.16
CA CYS A 129 -14.39 11.00 -37.28
C CYS A 129 -14.00 12.47 -37.55
N LEU A 130 -14.98 13.40 -37.57
CA LEU A 130 -14.83 14.73 -38.17
C LEU A 130 -15.55 15.91 -37.46
N ASP A 131 -16.13 15.73 -36.27
CA ASP A 131 -16.75 16.86 -35.52
C ASP A 131 -16.61 16.79 -33.98
N ILE A 132 -15.72 15.93 -33.46
CA ILE A 132 -15.26 15.92 -32.05
C ILE A 132 -13.72 15.90 -32.06
N GLY A 133 -13.08 16.56 -31.10
CA GLY A 133 -11.63 16.80 -31.10
C GLY A 133 -10.81 15.71 -30.41
N ASP A 134 -9.65 15.41 -30.99
CA ASP A 134 -8.56 14.48 -30.59
C ASP A 134 -8.91 13.02 -30.23
N ASP A 135 -10.11 12.72 -29.72
CA ASP A 135 -10.54 11.37 -29.34
C ASP A 135 -11.36 10.69 -30.45
N CYS A 136 -10.66 10.17 -31.46
CA CYS A 136 -11.23 9.46 -32.62
C CYS A 136 -10.23 8.42 -33.17
N CYS A 137 -9.80 7.49 -32.33
CA CYS A 137 -8.91 6.40 -32.76
C CYS A 137 -9.68 5.39 -33.65
N PRO A 138 -9.13 4.99 -34.83
CA PRO A 138 -9.83 4.14 -35.77
C PRO A 138 -9.58 2.64 -35.50
N PRO A 139 -10.63 1.80 -35.46
CA PRO A 139 -10.51 0.40 -35.07
C PRO A 139 -9.56 -0.39 -35.97
N ASN A 140 -8.76 -1.27 -35.35
CA ASN A 140 -7.74 -2.08 -36.01
C ASN A 140 -8.35 -2.84 -37.23
N PRO A 141 -8.00 -2.47 -38.48
CA PRO A 141 -8.63 -3.02 -39.67
C PRO A 141 -8.19 -4.47 -39.98
N ASN A 142 -7.34 -5.05 -39.13
CA ASN A 142 -6.88 -6.45 -39.20
C ASN A 142 -7.39 -7.30 -38.02
N ALA A 143 -8.14 -6.72 -37.07
CA ALA A 143 -8.75 -7.47 -36.00
C ALA A 143 -9.81 -8.44 -36.55
N ASP A 144 -9.65 -9.72 -36.27
CA ASP A 144 -10.61 -10.79 -36.62
C ASP A 144 -10.98 -11.66 -35.41
N ALA A 145 -10.51 -11.29 -34.22
CA ALA A 145 -10.79 -11.91 -32.94
C ALA A 145 -11.11 -10.88 -31.86
N THR A 146 -11.75 -11.35 -30.79
CA THR A 146 -11.99 -10.59 -29.56
C THR A 146 -11.62 -11.47 -28.38
N LEU A 147 -10.90 -10.92 -27.41
CA LEU A 147 -10.54 -11.59 -26.16
C LEU A 147 -11.37 -11.01 -25.01
N SER A 148 -11.74 -11.85 -24.05
CA SER A 148 -12.37 -11.44 -22.80
C SER A 148 -11.95 -12.33 -21.65
N GLY A 149 -12.03 -11.79 -20.44
CA GLY A 149 -11.76 -12.51 -19.20
C GLY A 149 -11.82 -11.56 -18.00
N GLN A 150 -11.23 -11.99 -16.89
CA GLN A 150 -11.12 -11.23 -15.65
C GLN A 150 -9.66 -11.32 -15.15
N VAL A 151 -9.05 -10.18 -14.83
CA VAL A 151 -7.70 -10.11 -14.25
C VAL A 151 -7.81 -10.20 -12.73
N PHE A 152 -7.04 -11.11 -12.15
CA PHE A 152 -6.95 -11.31 -10.70
C PHE A 152 -5.57 -10.93 -10.19
N ALA A 153 -5.49 -10.63 -8.90
CA ALA A 153 -4.24 -10.48 -8.18
C ALA A 153 -3.53 -11.85 -8.00
N PRO A 154 -2.31 -11.89 -7.45
CA PRO A 154 -1.55 -13.15 -7.33
C PRO A 154 -2.24 -14.25 -6.52
N ASN A 155 -3.13 -13.91 -5.58
CA ASN A 155 -3.96 -14.88 -4.85
C ASN A 155 -5.10 -15.51 -5.68
N GLY A 156 -5.31 -15.09 -6.94
CA GLY A 156 -6.32 -15.63 -7.84
C GLY A 156 -7.78 -15.41 -7.43
N THR A 157 -8.06 -14.51 -6.47
CA THR A 157 -9.43 -14.27 -5.97
C THR A 157 -9.83 -12.79 -5.97
N VAL A 158 -8.90 -11.87 -5.71
CA VAL A 158 -9.16 -10.43 -5.73
C VAL A 158 -9.08 -9.91 -7.18
N PRO A 159 -10.10 -9.23 -7.72
CA PRO A 159 -10.05 -8.63 -9.06
C PRO A 159 -9.13 -7.41 -9.10
N VAL A 160 -8.53 -7.10 -10.26
CA VAL A 160 -7.65 -5.93 -10.42
C VAL A 160 -8.27 -4.88 -11.34
N SER A 161 -8.54 -3.69 -10.81
CA SER A 161 -9.01 -2.51 -11.57
C SER A 161 -7.88 -1.82 -12.34
N GLY A 162 -8.14 -1.35 -13.57
CA GLY A 162 -7.18 -0.58 -14.36
C GLY A 162 -5.87 -1.32 -14.67
N ALA A 163 -5.93 -2.64 -14.87
CA ALA A 163 -4.84 -3.43 -15.42
C ALA A 163 -4.87 -3.35 -16.95
N VAL A 164 -3.74 -3.04 -17.56
CA VAL A 164 -3.60 -2.97 -19.02
C VAL A 164 -3.47 -4.40 -19.56
N VAL A 165 -4.35 -4.76 -20.50
CA VAL A 165 -4.36 -6.07 -21.15
C VAL A 165 -4.23 -5.88 -22.67
N TYR A 166 -3.23 -6.51 -23.28
CA TYR A 166 -2.99 -6.36 -24.73
C TYR A 166 -2.37 -7.59 -25.41
N THR A 167 -2.35 -7.60 -26.74
CA THR A 167 -1.62 -8.61 -27.54
C THR A 167 -0.50 -7.99 -28.38
N SER A 168 0.55 -8.77 -28.65
CA SER A 168 1.73 -8.31 -29.39
C SER A 168 2.40 -9.44 -30.20
N ASP A 169 3.11 -9.07 -31.28
CA ASP A 169 3.86 -10.00 -32.15
C ASP A 169 5.24 -10.39 -31.56
N ALA A 170 5.69 -9.70 -30.51
CA ALA A 170 6.96 -9.91 -29.82
C ALA A 170 6.80 -9.49 -28.35
N PRO A 171 7.51 -10.12 -27.40
CA PRO A 171 7.35 -9.80 -25.99
C PRO A 171 7.80 -8.35 -25.70
N PRO A 172 7.17 -7.67 -24.72
CA PRO A 172 7.55 -6.32 -24.31
C PRO A 172 8.93 -6.29 -23.66
N ALA A 173 9.38 -5.09 -23.30
CA ALA A 173 10.54 -4.95 -22.43
C ALA A 173 10.27 -5.64 -21.07
N PRO A 174 11.25 -6.38 -20.51
CA PRO A 174 11.13 -6.93 -19.17
C PRO A 174 11.15 -5.81 -18.13
N ILE A 175 10.59 -6.07 -16.95
CA ILE A 175 10.83 -5.23 -15.78
C ILE A 175 12.32 -5.39 -15.38
N PRO A 176 13.06 -4.28 -15.16
CA PRO A 176 14.42 -4.33 -14.63
C PRO A 176 14.52 -5.10 -13.30
N ASP A 177 15.71 -5.60 -12.99
CA ASP A 177 16.04 -6.25 -11.72
C ASP A 177 16.59 -5.27 -10.67
N HIS A 178 16.34 -3.98 -10.84
CA HIS A 178 16.84 -2.88 -10.03
C HIS A 178 15.90 -1.66 -10.12
N VAL A 179 15.99 -0.72 -9.18
CA VAL A 179 15.15 0.49 -9.14
C VAL A 179 15.25 1.29 -10.45
N TYR A 180 14.09 1.71 -10.98
CA TYR A 180 14.02 2.39 -12.27
C TYR A 180 12.80 3.32 -12.35
N CYS A 181 12.93 4.38 -13.17
CA CYS A 181 11.81 5.26 -13.48
C CYS A 181 10.79 4.53 -14.37
N ALA A 182 9.60 4.27 -13.83
CA ALA A 182 8.49 3.70 -14.59
C ALA A 182 7.78 4.82 -15.40
N GLU A 183 8.38 5.24 -16.52
CA GLU A 183 7.74 6.15 -17.48
C GLU A 183 6.45 5.52 -18.08
N CYS A 184 5.43 6.33 -18.35
CA CYS A 184 4.21 5.83 -18.98
C CYS A 184 4.38 5.54 -20.47
N LEU A 185 4.04 4.31 -20.87
CA LEU A 185 4.03 3.87 -22.26
C LEU A 185 2.80 4.44 -22.99
N GLU A 186 3.00 5.48 -23.81
CA GLU A 186 1.99 5.90 -24.80
C GLU A 186 1.75 4.77 -25.82
N LEU A 187 0.69 3.99 -25.63
CA LEU A 187 0.21 3.00 -26.60
C LEU A 187 -0.46 3.71 -27.78
N SER A 188 0.36 4.17 -28.72
CA SER A 188 -0.05 5.06 -29.82
C SER A 188 -1.25 4.54 -30.62
N CYS A 189 -2.30 5.35 -30.75
CA CYS A 189 -3.52 4.99 -31.49
C CYS A 189 -3.29 4.50 -32.92
N GLY A 190 -4.11 3.53 -33.34
CA GLY A 190 -3.93 2.76 -34.57
C GLY A 190 -3.29 1.37 -34.34
N LEU A 191 -2.98 1.03 -33.09
CA LEU A 191 -2.55 -0.30 -32.63
C LEU A 191 -3.55 -0.87 -31.60
N GLU A 192 -4.85 -0.85 -31.94
CA GLU A 192 -5.94 -1.31 -31.06
C GLU A 192 -5.97 -2.85 -30.92
N ASP A 193 -5.00 -3.37 -30.18
CA ASP A 193 -4.99 -4.71 -29.57
C ASP A 193 -4.87 -4.58 -28.02
N TYR A 194 -5.24 -3.44 -27.41
CA TYR A 194 -5.16 -3.16 -25.96
C TYR A 194 -6.48 -2.67 -25.32
N THR A 195 -6.61 -2.85 -24.01
CA THR A 195 -7.70 -2.33 -23.16
C THR A 195 -7.23 -2.18 -21.70
N GLU A 196 -8.07 -1.60 -20.84
CA GLU A 196 -7.92 -1.61 -19.38
C GLU A 196 -9.08 -2.36 -18.72
N THR A 197 -8.85 -2.96 -17.55
CA THR A 197 -9.90 -3.68 -16.81
C THR A 197 -10.85 -2.75 -16.07
N ASN A 198 -12.12 -3.13 -16.08
CA ASN A 198 -13.17 -2.55 -15.24
C ASN A 198 -12.85 -2.72 -13.73
N PRO A 199 -13.57 -2.03 -12.83
CA PRO A 199 -13.40 -2.20 -11.38
C PRO A 199 -13.61 -3.64 -10.88
N ASP A 200 -14.43 -4.45 -11.55
CA ASP A 200 -14.59 -5.89 -11.26
C ASP A 200 -13.49 -6.77 -11.87
N GLY A 201 -12.44 -6.17 -12.45
CA GLY A 201 -11.34 -6.85 -13.13
C GLY A 201 -11.68 -7.39 -14.51
N THR A 202 -12.92 -7.26 -15.00
CA THR A 202 -13.30 -7.78 -16.32
C THR A 202 -12.80 -6.89 -17.46
N PHE A 203 -12.57 -7.49 -18.63
CA PHE A 203 -12.18 -6.75 -19.82
C PHE A 203 -12.73 -7.35 -21.13
N ASN A 204 -12.69 -6.52 -22.18
CA ASN A 204 -12.90 -6.94 -23.56
C ASN A 204 -11.91 -6.18 -24.46
N VAL A 205 -11.21 -6.89 -25.35
CA VAL A 205 -10.20 -6.31 -26.25
C VAL A 205 -10.27 -6.95 -27.63
N GLN A 206 -10.12 -6.14 -28.69
CA GLN A 206 -9.97 -6.66 -30.05
C GLN A 206 -8.58 -7.24 -30.24
N ALA A 207 -8.44 -8.20 -31.15
CA ALA A 207 -7.14 -8.82 -31.44
C ALA A 207 -7.09 -9.37 -32.87
N GLN A 208 -5.87 -9.55 -33.36
CA GLN A 208 -5.60 -10.36 -34.55
C GLN A 208 -5.36 -11.82 -34.17
N SER A 209 -6.02 -12.75 -34.88
CA SER A 209 -5.82 -14.20 -34.71
C SER A 209 -4.43 -14.69 -35.15
N GLY A 210 -4.00 -15.81 -34.56
CA GLY A 210 -2.67 -16.39 -34.75
C GLY A 210 -1.89 -16.56 -33.45
N ASP A 211 -0.58 -16.81 -33.58
CA ASP A 211 0.34 -16.89 -32.44
C ASP A 211 0.73 -15.47 -31.99
N LYS A 212 0.48 -15.13 -30.72
CA LYS A 212 0.69 -13.81 -30.12
C LYS A 212 1.25 -13.94 -28.70
N TYR A 213 1.86 -12.88 -28.19
CA TYR A 213 2.08 -12.69 -26.76
C TYR A 213 0.90 -11.92 -26.17
N LEU A 214 0.17 -12.55 -25.25
CA LEU A 214 -0.73 -11.86 -24.32
C LEU A 214 0.13 -11.17 -23.26
N VAL A 215 -0.19 -9.93 -22.97
CA VAL A 215 0.41 -9.15 -21.89
C VAL A 215 -0.69 -8.68 -20.95
N VAL A 216 -0.49 -8.91 -19.65
CA VAL A 216 -1.32 -8.39 -18.56
C VAL A 216 -0.40 -7.66 -17.60
N GLN A 217 -0.67 -6.38 -17.34
CA GLN A 217 0.18 -5.53 -16.51
C GLN A 217 -0.64 -4.60 -15.61
N LYS A 218 -0.31 -4.57 -14.31
CA LYS A 218 -0.71 -3.50 -13.39
C LYS A 218 0.53 -3.01 -12.66
N GLY A 219 0.95 -1.79 -12.97
CA GLY A 219 2.18 -1.22 -12.46
C GLY A 219 3.41 -2.09 -12.73
N GLN A 220 4.08 -2.54 -11.65
CA GLN A 220 5.26 -3.40 -11.68
C GLN A 220 4.95 -4.91 -11.59
N PHE A 221 3.67 -5.31 -11.72
CA PHE A 221 3.29 -6.70 -11.98
C PHE A 221 3.07 -6.88 -13.50
N LEU A 222 3.78 -7.83 -14.11
CA LEU A 222 3.73 -8.11 -15.55
C LEU A 222 3.73 -9.62 -15.81
N ARG A 223 2.70 -10.12 -16.49
CA ARG A 223 2.62 -11.48 -17.06
C ARG A 223 2.67 -11.39 -18.59
N VAL A 224 3.58 -12.14 -19.20
CA VAL A 224 3.74 -12.27 -20.67
C VAL A 224 3.58 -13.73 -21.06
N THR A 225 2.52 -14.07 -21.81
CA THR A 225 2.15 -15.47 -22.13
C THR A 225 2.00 -15.68 -23.63
N GLU A 226 2.68 -16.70 -24.18
CA GLU A 226 2.44 -17.14 -25.57
C GLU A 226 1.06 -17.80 -25.69
N ILE A 227 0.18 -17.26 -26.55
CA ILE A 227 -1.15 -17.79 -26.83
C ILE A 227 -1.41 -17.93 -28.34
N ASN A 228 -2.30 -18.87 -28.70
CA ASN A 228 -2.81 -19.01 -30.07
C ASN A 228 -4.28 -18.55 -30.09
N ILE A 229 -4.54 -17.40 -30.69
CA ILE A 229 -5.85 -16.77 -30.77
C ILE A 229 -6.61 -17.33 -31.99
N ALA A 230 -7.85 -17.78 -31.79
CA ALA A 230 -8.74 -18.17 -32.89
C ALA A 230 -9.59 -16.96 -33.37
N PRO A 231 -9.98 -16.89 -34.66
CA PRO A 231 -10.91 -15.88 -35.13
C PRO A 231 -12.26 -15.94 -34.41
N GLY A 232 -12.84 -14.78 -34.10
CA GLY A 232 -14.06 -14.62 -33.30
C GLY A 232 -13.79 -14.43 -31.79
N ALA A 233 -14.80 -14.69 -30.97
CA ALA A 233 -14.72 -14.49 -29.52
C ALA A 233 -13.97 -15.63 -28.81
N ASN A 234 -12.98 -15.27 -28.00
CA ASN A 234 -12.19 -16.17 -27.16
C ASN A 234 -12.36 -15.74 -25.69
N MET A 235 -12.89 -16.62 -24.85
CA MET A 235 -12.78 -16.46 -23.40
C MET A 235 -11.43 -17.01 -22.95
N LEU A 236 -10.61 -16.19 -22.32
CA LEU A 236 -9.31 -16.59 -21.78
C LEU A 236 -9.49 -17.21 -20.39
N PRO A 237 -8.66 -18.20 -20.00
CA PRO A 237 -8.70 -18.80 -18.66
C PRO A 237 -7.94 -17.94 -17.65
N ASP A 238 -8.42 -17.96 -16.40
CA ASP A 238 -7.87 -17.21 -15.26
C ASP A 238 -6.36 -17.44 -15.08
N ALA A 239 -5.90 -18.67 -15.34
CA ALA A 239 -4.50 -19.11 -15.31
C ALA A 239 -3.54 -18.44 -16.33
N VAL A 240 -4.04 -17.54 -17.20
CA VAL A 240 -3.20 -16.63 -18.02
C VAL A 240 -3.52 -15.15 -17.78
N LEU A 241 -4.39 -14.85 -16.81
CA LEU A 241 -4.91 -13.52 -16.49
C LEU A 241 -4.64 -13.08 -15.04
N GLU A 242 -4.36 -13.99 -14.10
CA GLU A 242 -3.82 -13.59 -12.80
C GLU A 242 -2.48 -12.84 -12.98
N LEU A 243 -2.20 -11.89 -12.09
CA LEU A 243 -0.87 -11.33 -11.91
C LEU A 243 0.06 -12.37 -11.26
N PRO A 244 1.38 -12.34 -11.52
CA PRO A 244 2.31 -13.31 -10.95
C PRO A 244 2.54 -13.07 -9.45
N GLY A 245 2.70 -14.15 -8.67
CA GLY A 245 3.12 -14.10 -7.27
C GLY A 245 4.63 -14.23 -7.05
N GLU A 246 5.35 -14.83 -8.01
CA GLU A 246 6.79 -15.08 -7.98
C GLU A 246 7.54 -14.31 -9.08
N TRP A 247 8.80 -13.96 -8.82
CA TRP A 247 9.72 -13.41 -9.83
C TRP A 247 10.33 -14.54 -10.68
N ASP A 248 9.74 -14.84 -11.84
CA ASP A 248 10.34 -15.73 -12.86
C ASP A 248 10.34 -15.15 -14.29
N PRO A 249 11.30 -14.26 -14.59
CA PRO A 249 11.54 -13.74 -15.94
C PRO A 249 11.74 -14.81 -17.03
N ASN A 250 12.14 -16.04 -16.67
CA ASN A 250 12.37 -17.11 -17.65
C ASN A 250 11.07 -17.63 -18.27
N ASN A 251 9.95 -17.49 -17.53
CA ASN A 251 8.60 -17.83 -17.98
C ASN A 251 7.71 -16.58 -18.19
N GLY A 252 8.31 -15.40 -18.25
CA GLY A 252 7.60 -14.14 -18.54
C GLY A 252 6.81 -13.58 -17.36
N LEU A 253 7.19 -13.91 -16.11
CA LEU A 253 6.52 -13.50 -14.89
C LEU A 253 7.39 -12.51 -14.09
N TYR A 254 6.88 -11.32 -13.82
CA TYR A 254 7.58 -10.25 -13.11
C TYR A 254 6.68 -9.63 -12.05
N ILE A 255 7.23 -9.45 -10.85
CA ILE A 255 6.63 -8.75 -9.70
C ILE A 255 7.50 -7.53 -9.34
N PRO A 256 7.01 -6.55 -8.57
CA PRO A 256 7.92 -5.66 -7.86
C PRO A 256 8.85 -6.47 -6.95
N LYS A 257 10.16 -6.20 -6.99
CA LYS A 257 11.06 -6.65 -5.93
C LYS A 257 10.77 -5.85 -4.67
N ILE A 258 10.43 -6.54 -3.59
CA ILE A 258 9.96 -5.94 -2.33
C ILE A 258 10.95 -6.23 -1.20
N ALA A 259 11.25 -5.22 -0.38
CA ALA A 259 11.77 -5.39 0.97
C ALA A 259 10.75 -4.93 2.02
N VAL A 260 10.69 -5.63 3.15
CA VAL A 260 9.88 -5.29 4.32
C VAL A 260 10.80 -5.13 5.53
N ALA A 261 10.76 -3.96 6.15
CA ALA A 261 11.49 -3.64 7.38
C ALA A 261 10.72 -4.19 8.60
N ASN A 262 10.89 -5.50 8.85
CA ASN A 262 10.12 -6.34 9.76
C ASN A 262 9.96 -5.71 11.16
N GLY A 263 8.72 -5.32 11.45
CA GLY A 263 8.34 -4.55 12.61
C GLY A 263 7.95 -5.40 13.83
N SER A 264 7.67 -4.72 14.93
CA SER A 264 7.23 -5.35 16.19
C SER A 264 5.71 -5.45 16.30
N TYR A 265 4.96 -4.74 15.45
CA TYR A 265 3.54 -4.42 15.68
C TYR A 265 2.64 -4.68 14.47
N ASP A 266 3.01 -4.21 13.28
CA ASP A 266 2.23 -4.43 12.04
C ASP A 266 2.81 -5.63 11.26
N ARG A 267 1.99 -6.68 11.07
CA ARG A 267 2.33 -7.99 10.46
C ARG A 267 2.22 -7.97 8.93
N LEU A 268 2.83 -6.97 8.31
CA LEU A 268 2.72 -6.73 6.88
C LEU A 268 3.15 -7.92 6.00
N GLU A 269 4.04 -8.79 6.49
CA GLU A 269 4.44 -10.03 5.84
C GLU A 269 3.30 -11.05 5.68
N ASP A 270 2.30 -11.03 6.57
CA ASP A 270 1.11 -11.86 6.46
C ASP A 270 0.10 -11.27 5.46
N ALA A 271 -0.06 -9.95 5.45
CA ALA A 271 -0.88 -9.24 4.45
C ALA A 271 -0.36 -9.48 3.02
N LEU A 272 0.95 -9.39 2.78
CA LEU A 272 1.54 -9.68 1.47
C LEU A 272 1.39 -11.17 1.08
N GLY A 273 1.41 -12.09 2.04
CA GLY A 273 1.07 -13.50 1.81
C GLY A 273 -0.35 -13.69 1.30
N LYS A 274 -1.35 -13.09 1.97
CA LYS A 274 -2.77 -13.12 1.56
C LYS A 274 -3.01 -12.50 0.17
N MET A 275 -2.19 -11.54 -0.26
CA MET A 275 -2.21 -11.01 -1.62
C MET A 275 -1.66 -11.99 -2.68
N GLY A 276 -1.01 -13.08 -2.26
CA GLY A 276 -0.44 -14.14 -3.08
C GLY A 276 1.06 -14.01 -3.34
N LEU A 277 1.79 -13.31 -2.47
CA LEU A 277 3.27 -13.21 -2.52
C LEU A 277 3.96 -14.23 -1.58
N GLY A 278 3.23 -15.28 -1.18
CA GLY A 278 3.69 -16.43 -0.41
C GLY A 278 2.54 -17.43 -0.20
N ASP A 279 2.84 -18.65 0.26
CA ASP A 279 1.81 -19.56 0.76
C ASP A 279 1.32 -19.06 2.13
N THR A 280 0.00 -19.07 2.39
CA THR A 280 -0.55 -18.80 3.73
C THR A 280 -0.94 -20.09 4.46
N SER A 281 -1.06 -20.00 5.78
CA SER A 281 -1.58 -21.08 6.63
C SER A 281 -2.48 -20.54 7.73
N ILE A 282 -3.64 -21.19 7.91
CA ILE A 282 -4.69 -20.78 8.83
C ILE A 282 -4.66 -21.66 10.09
N GLY A 283 -4.63 -21.05 11.27
CA GLY A 283 -4.67 -21.75 12.55
C GLY A 283 -5.16 -20.86 13.69
N ASN A 284 -6.16 -21.33 14.45
CA ASN A 284 -6.79 -20.57 15.55
C ASN A 284 -7.27 -19.17 15.10
N PHE A 285 -7.94 -19.10 13.95
CA PHE A 285 -8.40 -17.85 13.32
C PHE A 285 -7.32 -16.87 12.86
N VAL A 286 -6.02 -17.17 13.00
CA VAL A 286 -4.96 -16.37 12.37
C VAL A 286 -4.56 -16.97 11.02
N GLU A 287 -4.45 -16.14 9.98
CA GLU A 287 -3.81 -16.48 8.71
C GLU A 287 -2.39 -15.88 8.64
N ASN A 288 -1.36 -16.73 8.64
CA ASN A 288 0.06 -16.32 8.60
C ASN A 288 0.74 -16.83 7.32
N THR A 289 1.70 -16.06 6.79
CA THR A 289 2.59 -16.49 5.70
C THR A 289 3.48 -17.65 6.17
N VAL A 290 3.69 -18.65 5.31
CA VAL A 290 4.52 -19.82 5.56
C VAL A 290 5.99 -19.49 5.29
N PRO A 291 6.89 -19.52 6.30
CA PRO A 291 8.28 -19.11 6.10
C PRO A 291 9.05 -19.98 5.11
N GLY A 292 9.82 -19.33 4.23
CA GLY A 292 10.49 -19.94 3.09
C GLY A 292 9.62 -20.07 1.84
N THR A 293 8.50 -19.33 1.75
CA THR A 293 7.63 -19.24 0.55
C THR A 293 7.42 -17.80 0.07
N GLU A 294 7.82 -16.82 0.87
CA GLU A 294 7.78 -15.40 0.57
C GLU A 294 8.54 -15.03 -0.71
N SER A 295 7.93 -14.19 -1.56
CA SER A 295 8.53 -13.56 -2.73
C SER A 295 9.01 -12.12 -2.46
N PHE A 296 9.28 -11.83 -1.18
CA PHE A 296 9.75 -10.54 -0.68
C PHE A 296 10.82 -10.75 0.41
N ASP A 297 11.71 -9.78 0.59
CA ASP A 297 12.83 -9.87 1.54
C ASP A 297 12.51 -9.22 2.89
N LEU A 298 12.80 -9.92 3.98
CA LEU A 298 12.60 -9.42 5.35
C LEU A 298 13.91 -8.93 5.98
N TRP A 299 13.89 -7.69 6.47
CA TRP A 299 15.00 -7.01 7.13
C TRP A 299 14.63 -6.65 8.57
N ASP A 300 15.47 -6.96 9.56
CA ASP A 300 15.22 -6.65 10.98
C ASP A 300 15.08 -5.13 11.21
N ASN A 301 13.88 -4.71 11.64
CA ASN A 301 13.58 -3.34 12.09
C ASN A 301 13.17 -3.26 13.58
N GLY A 302 13.56 -4.26 14.38
CA GLY A 302 13.18 -4.40 15.80
C GLY A 302 12.73 -5.82 16.14
N ARG A 303 12.31 -6.57 15.12
CA ARG A 303 12.00 -8.00 15.17
C ARG A 303 12.85 -8.73 14.12
N ASP A 304 13.85 -9.49 14.57
CA ASP A 304 14.61 -10.38 13.69
C ASP A 304 13.68 -11.43 13.06
N PRO A 305 13.49 -11.46 11.72
CA PRO A 305 12.63 -12.42 11.02
C PRO A 305 12.96 -13.90 11.32
N GLY A 306 14.21 -14.18 11.70
CA GLY A 306 14.64 -15.51 12.11
C GLY A 306 14.00 -16.03 13.41
N GLN A 307 13.26 -15.20 14.15
CA GLN A 307 12.49 -15.64 15.31
C GLN A 307 11.22 -16.40 14.92
N ASP A 308 10.60 -16.01 13.81
CA ASP A 308 9.34 -16.58 13.29
C ASP A 308 9.60 -17.66 12.22
N GLY A 309 10.83 -17.72 11.71
CA GLY A 309 11.33 -18.78 10.82
C GLY A 309 11.73 -18.32 9.42
N PHE A 310 11.50 -17.04 9.11
CA PHE A 310 11.82 -16.42 7.82
C PHE A 310 13.33 -16.23 7.61
N GLN A 311 13.75 -16.00 6.36
CA GLN A 311 15.12 -15.58 6.08
C GLN A 311 15.31 -14.07 6.34
N SER A 312 15.99 -13.75 7.44
CA SER A 312 16.50 -12.39 7.71
C SER A 312 17.67 -12.06 6.79
N GLN A 313 17.55 -11.00 5.97
CA GLN A 313 18.63 -10.54 5.07
C GLN A 313 19.67 -9.64 5.78
N GLY A 314 19.34 -9.10 6.96
CA GLY A 314 20.17 -8.19 7.74
C GLY A 314 19.30 -7.20 8.52
N THR A 315 19.91 -6.15 9.07
CA THR A 315 19.17 -5.08 9.75
C THR A 315 18.82 -3.93 8.81
N MET A 316 17.75 -3.18 9.11
CA MET A 316 17.31 -2.03 8.33
C MET A 316 18.42 -0.98 8.15
N THR A 317 19.31 -0.82 9.14
CA THR A 317 20.53 0.02 9.01
C THR A 317 21.45 -0.44 7.88
N GLN A 318 21.60 -1.74 7.64
CA GLN A 318 22.48 -2.27 6.58
C GLN A 318 21.90 -2.00 5.18
N LEU A 319 20.58 -2.06 5.03
CA LEU A 319 19.88 -1.70 3.80
C LEU A 319 20.06 -0.20 3.49
N ILE A 320 19.56 0.68 4.35
CA ILE A 320 19.54 2.13 4.07
C ILE A 320 20.92 2.79 3.99
N SER A 321 21.97 2.17 4.56
CA SER A 321 23.34 2.70 4.50
C SER A 321 24.11 2.28 3.25
N ASN A 322 23.56 1.40 2.41
CA ASN A 322 24.19 0.92 1.19
C ASN A 322 23.30 1.13 -0.04
N PRO A 323 23.58 2.13 -0.89
CA PRO A 323 22.86 2.34 -2.15
C PRO A 323 22.79 1.08 -3.03
N ASP A 324 23.84 0.26 -3.07
CA ASP A 324 23.87 -0.99 -3.85
C ASP A 324 22.83 -2.03 -3.36
N LEU A 325 22.33 -1.94 -2.12
CA LEU A 325 21.24 -2.79 -1.59
C LEU A 325 19.87 -2.14 -1.72
N LEU A 326 19.78 -0.81 -1.80
CA LEU A 326 18.53 -0.12 -2.13
C LEU A 326 18.20 -0.32 -3.62
N ASP A 327 19.21 -0.22 -4.49
CA ASP A 327 19.12 -0.45 -5.94
C ASP A 327 18.47 -1.80 -6.28
N ASP A 328 18.71 -2.83 -5.44
CA ASP A 328 18.13 -4.17 -5.58
C ASP A 328 16.60 -4.23 -5.39
N TYR A 329 15.90 -3.19 -4.92
CA TYR A 329 14.45 -3.20 -4.64
C TYR A 329 13.66 -2.12 -5.37
N HIS A 330 12.41 -2.42 -5.73
CA HIS A 330 11.47 -1.46 -6.32
C HIS A 330 10.56 -0.82 -5.25
N ILE A 331 10.17 -1.59 -4.24
CA ILE A 331 9.32 -1.16 -3.14
C ILE A 331 10.01 -1.52 -1.82
N ILE A 332 10.01 -0.58 -0.86
CA ILE A 332 10.45 -0.82 0.51
C ILE A 332 9.33 -0.38 1.44
N PHE A 333 8.80 -1.33 2.20
CA PHE A 333 7.81 -1.08 3.24
C PHE A 333 8.50 -0.93 4.59
N VAL A 334 8.10 0.10 5.34
CA VAL A 334 8.48 0.31 6.73
C VAL A 334 7.22 0.27 7.62
N PRO A 335 6.72 -0.94 7.94
CA PRO A 335 5.59 -1.13 8.85
C PRO A 335 5.93 -0.71 10.29
N CYS A 336 4.90 -0.59 11.13
CA CYS A 336 5.01 -0.11 12.51
C CYS A 336 6.02 -0.93 13.35
N SER A 337 6.90 -0.22 14.06
CA SER A 337 8.09 -0.77 14.71
C SER A 337 8.32 -0.14 16.09
N SER A 338 9.26 -0.68 16.86
CA SER A 338 9.59 -0.18 18.20
C SER A 338 10.89 0.64 18.22
N ASP A 339 11.00 1.63 17.31
CA ASP A 339 12.10 2.60 17.17
C ASP A 339 13.54 2.08 17.01
N ALA A 340 13.73 0.76 16.94
CA ALA A 340 15.02 0.09 17.15
C ALA A 340 16.16 0.65 16.27
N TYR A 341 15.82 1.14 15.08
CA TYR A 341 16.75 1.67 14.10
C TYR A 341 16.52 3.14 13.69
N ILE A 342 15.64 3.91 14.34
CA ILE A 342 15.46 5.36 14.05
C ILE A 342 16.77 6.13 14.17
N ALA A 343 17.59 5.80 15.18
CA ALA A 343 18.92 6.40 15.35
C ALA A 343 19.91 6.12 14.18
N SER A 344 19.54 5.27 13.21
CA SER A 344 20.29 5.03 11.97
C SER A 344 19.92 5.97 10.82
N LEU A 345 18.90 6.83 10.97
CA LEU A 345 18.51 7.90 10.03
C LEU A 345 19.49 9.09 10.05
N SER A 346 20.78 8.80 9.87
CA SER A 346 21.82 9.79 9.62
C SER A 346 21.59 10.52 8.30
N ASN A 347 22.14 11.74 8.13
CA ASN A 347 22.02 12.52 6.90
C ASN A 347 22.38 11.71 5.64
N GLN A 348 23.43 10.88 5.68
CA GLN A 348 23.83 10.05 4.54
C GLN A 348 22.77 9.01 4.20
N ASN A 349 22.14 8.39 5.20
CA ASN A 349 21.12 7.37 4.98
C ASN A 349 19.81 8.00 4.48
N LYS A 350 19.48 9.22 4.94
CA LYS A 350 18.39 10.04 4.38
C LYS A 350 18.65 10.42 2.92
N GLU A 351 19.87 10.83 2.60
CA GLU A 351 20.30 11.09 1.22
C GLU A 351 20.23 9.83 0.34
N ASN A 352 20.61 8.65 0.86
CA ASN A 352 20.49 7.38 0.16
C ASN A 352 19.02 7.02 -0.15
N ILE A 353 18.13 7.10 0.85
CA ILE A 353 16.69 6.80 0.66
C ILE A 353 16.07 7.77 -0.36
N ARG A 354 16.34 9.08 -0.24
CA ARG A 354 15.88 10.09 -1.20
C ARG A 354 16.35 9.80 -2.62
N ALA A 355 17.62 9.46 -2.82
CA ALA A 355 18.16 9.16 -4.14
C ALA A 355 17.56 7.88 -4.75
N TRP A 356 17.26 6.87 -3.93
CA TRP A 356 16.55 5.67 -4.36
C TRP A 356 15.09 5.95 -4.74
N VAL A 357 14.35 6.75 -3.95
CA VAL A 357 13.00 7.21 -4.32
C VAL A 357 13.06 8.05 -5.61
N GLU A 358 13.97 9.03 -5.71
CA GLU A 358 14.16 9.86 -6.91
C GLU A 358 14.35 9.01 -8.18
N ALA A 359 15.09 7.90 -8.08
CA ALA A 359 15.35 6.96 -9.17
C ALA A 359 14.16 6.05 -9.55
N GLY A 360 13.08 6.01 -8.76
CA GLY A 360 11.91 5.17 -9.00
C GLY A 360 11.33 4.47 -7.77
N GLY A 361 12.02 4.48 -6.63
CA GLY A 361 11.64 3.73 -5.43
C GLY A 361 10.26 4.08 -4.87
N ARG A 362 9.56 3.07 -4.35
CA ARG A 362 8.26 3.21 -3.67
C ARG A 362 8.45 3.07 -2.16
N TRP A 363 8.47 4.19 -1.45
CA TRP A 363 8.69 4.23 0.01
C TRP A 363 7.34 4.24 0.74
N TYR A 364 6.99 3.11 1.34
CA TYR A 364 5.80 2.97 2.18
C TYR A 364 6.21 3.03 3.66
N VAL A 365 5.43 3.75 4.47
CA VAL A 365 5.63 3.87 5.93
C VAL A 365 4.27 3.74 6.64
N ALA A 366 4.17 3.00 7.74
CA ALA A 366 2.93 2.89 8.52
C ALA A 366 3.11 3.38 9.97
N ASP A 367 2.17 4.21 10.42
CA ASP A 367 1.92 4.51 11.82
C ASP A 367 3.17 4.94 12.61
N TRP A 368 3.53 4.36 13.78
CA TRP A 368 4.75 4.71 14.56
C TRP A 368 6.07 4.45 13.82
N ALA A 369 6.06 4.08 12.53
CA ALA A 369 7.21 4.30 11.67
C ALA A 369 7.30 5.75 11.13
N ASN A 370 6.48 6.70 11.62
CA ASN A 370 6.28 8.04 11.05
C ASN A 370 7.59 8.82 10.79
N GLU A 371 8.62 8.67 11.64
CA GLU A 371 9.94 9.29 11.51
C GLU A 371 10.67 8.84 10.22
N TRP A 372 10.42 7.63 9.74
CA TRP A 372 10.92 7.14 8.45
C TRP A 372 10.31 7.90 7.26
N LEU A 373 9.21 8.63 7.45
CA LEU A 373 8.71 9.63 6.50
C LEU A 373 9.11 11.06 6.94
N SER A 374 8.79 11.49 8.17
CA SER A 374 8.93 12.89 8.60
C SER A 374 10.38 13.35 8.75
N GLU A 375 11.33 12.48 9.14
CA GLU A 375 12.75 12.85 9.16
C GLU A 375 13.41 12.74 7.77
N VAL A 376 12.86 11.95 6.85
CA VAL A 376 13.42 11.72 5.51
C VAL A 376 12.85 12.70 4.49
N PHE A 377 11.57 13.06 4.58
CA PHE A 377 10.86 13.99 3.69
C PHE A 377 10.09 15.05 4.51
N PRO A 378 10.78 15.88 5.33
CA PRO A 378 10.15 16.81 6.29
C PRO A 378 9.30 17.91 5.64
N GLU A 379 9.42 18.12 4.34
CA GLU A 379 8.57 19.02 3.56
C GLU A 379 7.18 18.42 3.27
N TYR A 380 7.09 17.09 3.16
CA TYR A 380 5.90 16.39 2.64
C TYR A 380 4.81 16.17 3.68
N GLN A 381 5.16 15.90 4.94
CA GLN A 381 4.19 15.45 5.93
C GLN A 381 4.31 16.20 7.26
N THR A 382 3.16 16.60 7.79
CA THR A 382 3.01 17.16 9.15
C THR A 382 2.08 16.25 9.95
N PHE A 383 2.51 15.87 11.16
CA PHE A 383 1.75 15.02 12.07
C PHE A 383 1.28 15.79 13.30
N TYR A 384 0.19 15.34 13.94
CA TYR A 384 -0.18 15.74 15.29
C TYR A 384 0.90 15.26 16.28
N ASP A 385 1.11 16.00 17.36
CA ASP A 385 2.12 15.74 18.39
C ASP A 385 1.47 15.97 19.77
N ASN A 386 1.49 14.95 20.62
CA ASN A 386 0.91 15.00 21.97
C ASN A 386 1.82 15.69 23.01
N GLY A 387 2.98 16.18 22.57
CA GLY A 387 4.04 16.79 23.38
C GLY A 387 5.20 15.85 23.69
N PHE A 388 5.16 14.61 23.18
CA PHE A 388 6.23 13.61 23.31
C PHE A 388 6.73 13.05 21.98
N GLY A 389 5.97 13.20 20.90
CA GLY A 389 6.22 12.61 19.58
C GLY A 389 4.95 12.60 18.72
N ALA A 390 5.08 12.16 17.47
CA ALA A 390 3.94 11.90 16.60
C ALA A 390 3.26 10.53 16.87
N ASP A 391 3.84 9.72 17.75
CA ASP A 391 3.24 8.53 18.36
C ASP A 391 2.11 8.93 19.32
N LEU A 392 0.87 8.67 18.91
CA LEU A 392 -0.34 9.01 19.67
C LEU A 392 -0.95 7.75 20.32
N GLY A 393 -2.00 7.97 21.13
CA GLY A 393 -2.89 6.87 21.53
C GLY A 393 -3.73 6.32 20.36
N SER A 394 -4.05 5.02 20.43
CA SER A 394 -4.90 4.30 19.47
C SER A 394 -6.27 4.95 19.27
N TYR A 395 -6.74 4.99 18.02
CA TYR A 395 -8.13 5.22 17.66
C TYR A 395 -8.55 4.36 16.47
N ASP A 396 -9.85 4.05 16.43
CA ASP A 396 -10.51 3.50 15.26
C ASP A 396 -11.24 4.66 14.55
N SER A 397 -11.42 4.55 13.23
CA SER A 397 -12.05 5.61 12.43
C SER A 397 -12.86 5.02 11.27
N LEU A 398 -14.16 5.33 11.25
CA LEU A 398 -15.00 5.15 10.08
C LEU A 398 -14.66 6.25 9.06
N ALA A 399 -13.98 5.86 7.99
CA ALA A 399 -13.31 6.75 7.04
C ALA A 399 -14.06 6.81 5.71
N ASP A 400 -14.28 8.01 5.17
CA ASP A 400 -14.78 8.21 3.82
C ASP A 400 -13.68 7.86 2.79
N VAL A 401 -14.04 7.05 1.79
CA VAL A 401 -13.19 6.79 0.61
C VAL A 401 -13.27 8.00 -0.32
N LEU A 402 -12.12 8.64 -0.57
CA LEU A 402 -12.03 9.91 -1.31
C LEU A 402 -11.76 9.74 -2.82
N ASP A 403 -11.27 8.58 -3.26
CA ASP A 403 -10.98 8.31 -4.67
C ASP A 403 -12.10 7.49 -5.33
N ASP A 404 -12.62 8.00 -6.46
CA ASP A 404 -13.70 7.36 -7.23
C ASP A 404 -13.31 5.96 -7.74
N GLY A 405 -12.02 5.73 -8.06
CA GLY A 405 -11.52 4.46 -8.57
C GLY A 405 -11.41 3.38 -7.49
N LEU A 406 -10.85 3.75 -6.33
CA LEU A 406 -10.80 2.92 -5.13
C LEU A 406 -12.21 2.56 -4.66
N LEU A 407 -13.12 3.53 -4.60
CA LEU A 407 -14.52 3.29 -4.23
C LEU A 407 -15.20 2.32 -5.21
N ALA A 408 -15.10 2.57 -6.52
CA ALA A 408 -15.70 1.69 -7.53
C ALA A 408 -15.12 0.26 -7.51
N TRP A 409 -13.84 0.09 -7.16
CA TRP A 409 -13.23 -1.22 -6.96
C TRP A 409 -13.74 -1.91 -5.69
N LEU A 410 -13.81 -1.21 -4.55
CA LEU A 410 -14.38 -1.74 -3.30
C LEU A 410 -15.86 -2.13 -3.46
N GLU A 411 -16.66 -1.34 -4.18
CA GLU A 411 -18.03 -1.71 -4.56
C GLU A 411 -18.08 -2.99 -5.42
N ALA A 412 -17.08 -3.20 -6.29
CA ALA A 412 -16.97 -4.34 -7.19
C ALA A 412 -16.37 -5.62 -6.55
N ILE A 413 -15.80 -5.55 -5.34
CA ILE A 413 -15.23 -6.71 -4.63
C ILE A 413 -16.29 -7.83 -4.48
N PRO A 414 -15.97 -9.11 -4.78
CA PRO A 414 -16.88 -10.23 -4.59
C PRO A 414 -17.37 -10.37 -3.15
N GLU A 415 -18.64 -10.74 -2.95
CA GLU A 415 -19.27 -10.86 -1.62
C GLU A 415 -18.42 -11.61 -0.56
N PRO A 416 -17.75 -12.75 -0.85
CA PRO A 416 -16.92 -13.45 0.14
C PRO A 416 -15.64 -12.73 0.58
N LEU A 417 -15.34 -11.58 -0.03
CA LEU A 417 -14.23 -10.68 0.29
C LEU A 417 -14.71 -9.32 0.83
N LYS A 418 -16.03 -9.09 0.91
CA LYS A 418 -16.63 -7.93 1.59
C LYS A 418 -16.82 -8.16 3.09
N ASP A 419 -16.90 -9.41 3.52
CA ASP A 419 -17.18 -9.84 4.89
C ASP A 419 -16.33 -11.06 5.26
N ILE A 420 -15.32 -10.86 6.11
CA ILE A 420 -14.44 -11.92 6.62
C ILE A 420 -15.00 -12.61 7.87
N ASN A 421 -16.04 -12.05 8.51
CA ASN A 421 -16.62 -12.59 9.74
C ASN A 421 -17.11 -14.06 9.66
N PRO A 422 -17.56 -14.60 8.50
CA PRO A 422 -17.86 -16.03 8.36
C PRO A 422 -16.65 -16.97 8.52
N LEU A 423 -15.42 -16.45 8.57
CA LEU A 423 -14.18 -17.21 8.77
C LEU A 423 -13.65 -17.15 10.21
N ASN A 424 -14.02 -16.11 10.97
CA ASN A 424 -13.46 -15.78 12.30
C ASN A 424 -14.50 -16.03 13.43
N ASP A 425 -14.12 -15.91 14.70
CA ASP A 425 -15.04 -16.06 15.85
C ASP A 425 -15.32 -14.79 16.66
N GLU A 426 -14.67 -13.66 16.31
CA GLU A 426 -15.07 -12.31 16.71
C GLU A 426 -15.46 -11.42 15.51
N ALA A 427 -15.68 -10.12 15.75
CA ALA A 427 -16.25 -9.20 14.77
C ALA A 427 -15.20 -8.23 14.23
N HIS A 428 -15.03 -8.21 12.90
CA HIS A 428 -14.05 -7.41 12.17
C HIS A 428 -14.73 -6.43 11.20
N PRO A 429 -14.04 -5.34 10.80
CA PRO A 429 -14.46 -4.42 9.74
C PRO A 429 -14.93 -5.12 8.45
N THR A 430 -15.89 -4.50 7.76
CA THR A 430 -16.48 -5.00 6.49
C THR A 430 -16.63 -3.90 5.47
N LEU A 431 -16.89 -4.27 4.20
CA LEU A 431 -17.20 -3.35 3.11
C LEU A 431 -18.72 -3.10 2.95
N PHE A 432 -19.53 -3.28 4.00
CA PHE A 432 -20.97 -3.08 3.93
C PHE A 432 -21.44 -1.64 4.16
N ASP A 433 -20.62 -0.77 4.75
CA ASP A 433 -20.91 0.65 5.02
C ASP A 433 -20.33 1.61 3.95
N LEU A 434 -19.94 1.09 2.78
CA LEU A 434 -19.45 1.89 1.65
C LEU A 434 -20.43 3.04 1.30
N PRO A 435 -19.94 4.27 1.03
CA PRO A 435 -18.54 4.63 0.72
C PRO A 435 -17.61 4.83 1.92
N GLN A 436 -18.05 4.46 3.13
CA GLN A 436 -17.19 4.47 4.31
C GLN A 436 -16.53 3.10 4.53
N VAL A 437 -15.31 3.09 5.08
CA VAL A 437 -14.58 1.89 5.53
C VAL A 437 -14.07 2.09 6.94
N GLU A 438 -14.23 1.10 7.82
CA GLU A 438 -13.68 1.17 9.17
C GLU A 438 -12.18 0.85 9.15
N THR A 439 -11.39 1.76 9.72
CA THR A 439 -9.95 1.59 9.96
C THR A 439 -9.72 1.41 11.45
N VAL A 440 -9.11 0.29 11.85
CA VAL A 440 -8.75 0.01 13.24
C VAL A 440 -7.27 0.31 13.49
N ASP A 441 -6.86 0.36 14.75
CA ASP A 441 -5.44 0.46 15.14
C ASP A 441 -4.69 1.64 14.48
N ASN A 442 -5.31 2.83 14.44
CA ASN A 442 -4.60 4.06 14.09
C ASN A 442 -3.87 4.62 15.32
N TRP A 443 -2.56 4.84 15.26
CA TRP A 443 -1.80 5.46 16.38
C TRP A 443 -1.07 6.75 15.95
N SER A 444 -1.26 7.21 14.72
CA SER A 444 -0.62 8.40 14.15
C SER A 444 -1.67 9.33 13.53
N GLY A 445 -1.48 10.65 13.63
CA GLY A 445 -2.46 11.64 13.14
C GLY A 445 -1.88 12.57 12.08
N ILE A 446 -2.42 12.56 10.86
CA ILE A 446 -2.02 13.50 9.79
C ILE A 446 -2.69 14.86 9.99
N GLN A 447 -1.95 15.97 9.88
CA GLN A 447 -2.54 17.32 9.91
C GLN A 447 -2.98 17.79 8.52
N TYR A 448 -4.17 18.39 8.45
CA TYR A 448 -4.57 19.26 7.34
C TYR A 448 -4.13 20.72 7.56
N PRO A 449 -3.88 21.51 6.49
CA PRO A 449 -3.88 21.11 5.08
C PRO A 449 -2.63 20.28 4.74
N LEU A 450 -2.77 19.35 3.77
CA LEU A 450 -1.62 18.62 3.24
C LEU A 450 -0.67 19.60 2.52
N PRO A 451 0.66 19.44 2.64
CA PRO A 451 1.63 20.34 2.00
C PRO A 451 1.53 20.38 0.47
N GLU A 452 1.38 21.59 -0.09
CA GLU A 452 1.53 21.85 -1.53
C GLU A 452 3.02 21.83 -1.89
N ILE A 453 3.46 20.81 -2.64
CA ILE A 453 4.85 20.64 -3.08
C ILE A 453 4.91 20.85 -4.60
N LEU A 454 5.37 22.04 -5.02
CA LEU A 454 5.30 22.46 -6.43
C LEU A 454 6.64 22.25 -7.16
N VAL A 455 6.62 21.46 -8.25
CA VAL A 455 7.76 21.19 -9.15
C VAL A 455 7.48 21.72 -10.57
N ASP A 456 8.54 22.03 -11.32
CA ASP A 456 8.46 22.52 -12.72
C ASP A 456 8.38 21.31 -13.67
N ASP A 457 7.37 21.26 -14.54
CA ASP A 457 7.14 20.17 -15.51
C ASP A 457 8.11 20.18 -16.71
N GLY A 458 9.08 21.10 -16.74
CA GLY A 458 10.00 21.30 -17.85
C GLY A 458 9.37 21.97 -19.07
N MET A 459 8.03 22.11 -19.10
CA MET A 459 7.26 22.90 -20.06
C MET A 459 7.00 24.32 -19.53
N GLY A 460 7.23 24.56 -18.24
CA GLY A 460 7.14 25.85 -17.55
C GLY A 460 5.82 26.06 -16.80
N ASN A 461 5.09 24.99 -16.49
CA ASN A 461 4.00 25.01 -15.50
C ASN A 461 4.52 24.50 -14.15
N MET A 462 3.71 24.65 -13.10
CA MET A 462 3.99 24.06 -11.78
C MET A 462 2.96 22.95 -11.51
N VAL A 463 3.44 21.74 -11.21
CA VAL A 463 2.63 20.58 -10.81
C VAL A 463 2.75 20.38 -9.31
N ASN A 464 1.65 20.04 -8.63
CA ASN A 464 1.69 19.65 -7.21
C ASN A 464 1.98 18.14 -7.10
N VAL A 465 3.12 17.79 -6.51
CA VAL A 465 3.54 16.41 -6.22
C VAL A 465 3.45 16.07 -4.72
N GLY A 466 2.82 16.94 -3.93
CA GLY A 466 2.49 16.70 -2.51
C GLY A 466 1.47 15.57 -2.32
N HIS A 467 1.04 15.35 -1.08
CA HIS A 467 0.15 14.25 -0.76
C HIS A 467 -1.28 14.45 -1.29
N THR A 468 -1.81 13.42 -1.95
CA THR A 468 -3.24 13.15 -2.13
C THR A 468 -3.71 12.21 -1.01
N ALA A 469 -4.91 12.45 -0.47
CA ALA A 469 -5.56 11.56 0.49
C ALA A 469 -6.50 10.57 -0.21
N TRP A 470 -6.47 9.31 0.24
CA TRP A 470 -7.33 8.21 -0.23
C TRP A 470 -8.47 7.92 0.73
N LEU A 471 -8.18 8.02 2.04
CA LEU A 471 -9.12 7.87 3.14
C LEU A 471 -9.04 9.11 4.04
N GLU A 472 -10.19 9.59 4.49
CA GLU A 472 -10.34 10.67 5.47
C GLU A 472 -11.34 10.26 6.55
N GLY A 473 -11.03 10.48 7.82
CA GLY A 473 -11.91 10.09 8.94
C GLY A 473 -11.63 10.92 10.19
N THR A 474 -12.40 10.67 11.26
CA THR A 474 -12.26 11.38 12.54
C THR A 474 -11.54 10.55 13.60
N ALA A 475 -10.73 11.20 14.44
CA ALA A 475 -10.10 10.56 15.60
C ALA A 475 -10.78 10.95 16.94
N ASP A 476 -10.77 10.01 17.90
CA ASP A 476 -11.22 10.23 19.29
C ASP A 476 -10.24 9.64 20.34
N ASN A 477 -8.92 9.71 20.08
CA ASN A 477 -7.89 9.32 21.07
C ASN A 477 -7.65 10.39 22.16
N GLY A 478 -8.10 11.64 21.94
CA GLY A 478 -7.92 12.77 22.84
C GLY A 478 -6.56 13.49 22.74
N ASP A 479 -5.61 12.95 21.99
CA ASP A 479 -4.40 13.66 21.54
C ASP A 479 -4.72 14.56 20.34
N ILE A 480 -5.53 14.05 19.41
CA ILE A 480 -6.11 14.80 18.28
C ILE A 480 -7.35 15.56 18.78
N PRO A 481 -7.63 16.81 18.32
CA PRO A 481 -8.85 17.51 18.71
C PRO A 481 -10.09 16.77 18.19
N ALA A 482 -10.95 16.27 19.09
CA ALA A 482 -12.09 15.44 18.73
C ALA A 482 -13.03 16.09 17.70
N ASN A 483 -13.53 15.29 16.75
CA ASN A 483 -14.27 15.74 15.55
C ASN A 483 -13.42 16.65 14.63
N THR A 484 -12.13 16.36 14.50
CA THR A 484 -11.31 16.83 13.39
C THR A 484 -11.26 15.72 12.35
N ASP A 485 -11.60 16.05 11.11
CA ASP A 485 -11.41 15.19 9.96
C ASP A 485 -9.93 15.24 9.54
N LEU A 486 -9.30 14.09 9.37
CA LEU A 486 -7.90 13.96 8.98
C LEU A 486 -7.70 12.86 7.92
N PRO A 487 -6.70 12.99 7.04
CA PRO A 487 -6.28 11.89 6.19
C PRO A 487 -5.80 10.70 7.01
N LEU A 488 -6.11 9.49 6.53
CA LEU A 488 -5.71 8.22 7.15
C LEU A 488 -4.89 7.35 6.20
N THR A 489 -4.94 7.63 4.90
CA THR A 489 -4.03 7.06 3.89
C THR A 489 -3.70 8.13 2.87
N VAL A 490 -2.41 8.35 2.64
CA VAL A 490 -1.91 9.41 1.75
C VAL A 490 -0.79 8.92 0.85
N THR A 491 -0.71 9.44 -0.39
CA THR A 491 0.41 9.18 -1.31
C THR A 491 0.90 10.44 -2.00
N ALA A 492 2.21 10.55 -2.23
CA ALA A 492 2.85 11.69 -2.90
C ALA A 492 3.92 11.21 -3.91
N GLN A 493 4.43 12.12 -4.74
CA GLN A 493 5.52 11.85 -5.70
C GLN A 493 6.82 12.57 -5.32
N TYR A 494 7.96 11.90 -5.48
CA TYR A 494 9.30 12.47 -5.28
C TYR A 494 10.24 11.96 -6.38
N GLY A 495 10.59 12.80 -7.35
CA GLY A 495 11.26 12.35 -8.58
C GLY A 495 10.39 11.35 -9.36
N CYS A 496 10.99 10.25 -9.83
CA CYS A 496 10.28 9.12 -10.39
C CYS A 496 9.67 8.16 -9.35
N GLY A 497 9.87 8.40 -8.06
CA GLY A 497 9.35 7.60 -6.97
C GLY A 497 7.99 8.06 -6.45
N LYS A 498 7.43 7.27 -5.52
CA LYS A 498 6.27 7.67 -4.72
C LYS A 498 6.50 7.38 -3.23
N LEU A 499 5.87 8.20 -2.40
CA LEU A 499 5.79 8.04 -0.95
C LEU A 499 4.36 7.61 -0.59
N GLN A 500 4.19 6.70 0.36
CA GLN A 500 2.90 6.36 0.96
C GLN A 500 2.98 6.37 2.48
N PHE A 501 1.91 6.84 3.14
CA PHE A 501 1.74 6.69 4.58
C PHE A 501 0.31 6.31 4.96
N THR A 502 0.18 5.41 5.94
CA THR A 502 -1.08 5.08 6.63
C THR A 502 -0.98 5.48 8.10
N SER A 503 -2.06 6.04 8.66
CA SER A 503 -2.18 6.32 10.11
C SER A 503 -2.33 5.06 10.97
N TYR A 504 -2.54 3.92 10.32
CA TYR A 504 -2.87 2.62 10.90
C TYR A 504 -1.88 1.52 10.52
N HIS A 505 -1.85 0.47 11.33
CA HIS A 505 -1.29 -0.84 10.95
C HIS A 505 -2.11 -1.43 9.80
N THR A 506 -1.48 -1.98 8.77
CA THR A 506 -2.27 -2.63 7.71
C THR A 506 -2.78 -4.00 8.14
N ALA A 507 -1.98 -4.77 8.88
CA ALA A 507 -2.48 -5.97 9.53
C ALA A 507 -3.07 -5.62 10.91
N GLU A 508 -4.36 -5.95 11.12
CA GLU A 508 -5.05 -5.76 12.42
C GLU A 508 -4.31 -6.49 13.55
N PHE A 509 -4.36 -5.98 14.79
CA PHE A 509 -3.76 -6.67 15.95
C PHE A 509 -4.50 -7.96 16.39
N PHE A 510 -5.70 -8.21 15.86
CA PHE A 510 -6.58 -9.31 16.25
C PHE A 510 -6.24 -10.62 15.51
N ASP A 511 -6.82 -11.74 15.94
CA ASP A 511 -6.63 -13.05 15.29
C ASP A 511 -7.64 -13.19 14.13
N TYR A 512 -7.23 -12.95 12.87
CA TYR A 512 -8.14 -12.97 11.70
C TYR A 512 -7.62 -13.72 10.45
N VAL A 513 -8.59 -14.26 9.69
CA VAL A 513 -8.44 -14.91 8.38
C VAL A 513 -9.04 -14.04 7.28
N GLY A 514 -8.45 -14.06 6.08
CA GLY A 514 -8.90 -13.26 4.95
C GLY A 514 -8.35 -11.83 4.95
N LEU A 515 -8.82 -11.03 3.99
CA LEU A 515 -8.35 -9.66 3.74
C LEU A 515 -9.25 -8.64 4.44
N SER A 516 -8.69 -7.79 5.31
CA SER A 516 -9.41 -6.67 5.92
C SER A 516 -9.63 -5.52 4.92
N PRO A 517 -10.55 -4.56 5.20
CA PRO A 517 -10.67 -3.33 4.43
C PRO A 517 -9.34 -2.55 4.31
N GLN A 518 -8.51 -2.55 5.37
CA GLN A 518 -7.19 -1.90 5.36
C GLN A 518 -6.20 -2.63 4.45
N GLU A 519 -6.16 -3.96 4.48
CA GLU A 519 -5.34 -4.77 3.56
C GLU A 519 -5.80 -4.60 2.10
N LEU A 520 -7.11 -4.46 1.84
CA LEU A 520 -7.64 -4.18 0.50
C LEU A 520 -7.26 -2.76 0.01
N VAL A 521 -7.34 -1.74 0.87
CA VAL A 521 -6.89 -0.38 0.55
C VAL A 521 -5.37 -0.35 0.29
N LEU A 522 -4.57 -1.08 1.06
CA LEU A 522 -3.15 -1.27 0.78
C LEU A 522 -2.96 -1.95 -0.60
N MET A 523 -3.69 -3.03 -0.86
CA MET A 523 -3.57 -3.80 -2.09
C MET A 523 -3.85 -2.95 -3.35
N TYR A 524 -4.90 -2.12 -3.31
CA TYR A 524 -5.19 -1.16 -4.37
C TYR A 524 -4.07 -0.11 -4.49
N THR A 525 -3.67 0.49 -3.36
CA THR A 525 -2.66 1.57 -3.38
C THR A 525 -1.27 1.08 -3.79
N ILE A 526 -0.82 -0.13 -3.44
CA ILE A 526 0.42 -0.75 -3.97
C ILE A 526 0.35 -0.85 -5.49
N LEU A 527 -0.76 -1.36 -6.02
CA LEU A 527 -0.95 -1.55 -7.46
C LEU A 527 -1.02 -0.20 -8.20
N GLU A 528 -1.54 0.85 -7.56
CA GLU A 528 -1.70 2.18 -8.15
C GLU A 528 -0.48 3.11 -7.96
N ILE A 529 0.27 3.01 -6.86
CA ILE A 529 1.60 3.62 -6.77
C ILE A 529 2.58 2.92 -7.73
N GLY A 530 2.38 1.63 -7.97
CA GLY A 530 3.13 0.85 -8.95
C GLY A 530 2.88 1.27 -10.41
N VAL A 531 1.75 1.93 -10.71
CA VAL A 531 1.49 2.52 -12.04
C VAL A 531 2.58 3.53 -12.39
N CYS A 532 2.85 3.63 -13.69
CA CYS A 532 3.79 4.55 -14.28
C CYS A 532 3.49 6.03 -13.92
N GLN A 533 4.46 6.90 -14.10
CA GLN A 533 4.31 8.34 -13.84
C GLN A 533 5.14 9.19 -14.78
N GLU A 534 4.90 10.51 -14.74
CA GLU A 534 5.75 11.51 -15.40
C GLU A 534 7.10 11.63 -14.66
N ASP A 535 8.20 11.70 -15.41
CA ASP A 535 9.55 12.04 -14.90
C ASP A 535 9.60 13.54 -14.53
N LEU A 536 9.07 13.85 -13.35
CA LEU A 536 9.12 15.17 -12.75
C LEU A 536 10.35 15.28 -11.84
N PRO A 537 11.10 16.40 -11.87
CA PRO A 537 12.25 16.59 -11.01
C PRO A 537 11.84 16.61 -9.52
N PRO A 538 12.71 16.17 -8.59
CA PRO A 538 12.44 16.30 -7.16
C PRO A 538 12.37 17.80 -6.74
N PRO A 539 11.71 18.12 -5.61
CA PRO A 539 11.69 19.46 -5.04
C PRO A 539 13.10 20.00 -4.70
N GLN A 540 13.28 21.33 -4.73
CA GLN A 540 14.55 22.05 -4.55
C GLN A 540 14.67 22.83 -3.23
#